data_AF-A0A9E5CZA3-F1
#
_entry.id   AF-A0A9E5CZA3-F1
#
_cell.length_a   1.000
_cell.length_b   1.000
_cell.length_c   1.000
_cell.angle_alpha   90.00
_cell.angle_beta   90.00
_cell.angle_gamma   90.00
#
_symmetry.space_group_name_H-M   'P 1'
#
loop_
_entity.id
_entity.type
_entity.pdbx_description
1 polymer ?
#
loop_
_entity_poly.entity_id
_entity_poly.type
_entity_poly.pdbx_seq_one_letter_code
_entity_poly.pdbx_strand_id
1 'polypeptide(L)'
;MDLTCPACAAPDLITDGQGHFHCDFCGTHLVTDRTECPACGELNDQGADICSNCSEPLSIVASVIDRQGTTGRPLWIRRLRSQVADLKESEARASADRFEHLMDIDRRRQSA
;
A
#
# COMPACT_ATOMS: atom_id res chain seq x y z
N MET A 1 -32.53 7.06 13.75
CA MET A 1 -31.26 7.74 14.02
C MET A 1 -31.00 8.51 12.76
N ASP A 2 -31.32 9.81 12.79
CA ASP A 2 -31.45 10.60 11.58
C ASP A 2 -30.05 11.08 11.21
N LEU A 3 -29.53 10.57 10.08
CA LEU A 3 -28.20 10.88 9.57
C LEU A 3 -28.26 12.23 8.85
N THR A 4 -27.82 13.29 9.54
CA THR A 4 -27.71 14.64 8.97
C THR A 4 -26.50 14.80 8.07
N CYS A 5 -26.62 15.60 7.01
CA CYS A 5 -25.50 15.89 6.12
C CYS A 5 -24.40 16.70 6.84
N PRO A 6 -23.14 16.23 6.91
CA PRO A 6 -22.06 16.96 7.58
C PRO A 6 -21.60 18.22 6.83
N ALA A 7 -21.93 18.34 5.54
CA ALA A 7 -21.54 19.49 4.72
C ALA A 7 -22.52 20.67 4.82
N CYS A 8 -23.83 20.42 4.93
CA CYS A 8 -24.86 21.46 4.88
C CYS A 8 -25.90 21.39 6.00
N ALA A 9 -25.79 20.42 6.91
CA ALA A 9 -26.73 20.15 8.00
C ALA A 9 -28.18 19.82 7.58
N ALA A 10 -28.41 19.52 6.29
CA ALA A 10 -29.71 19.05 5.84
C ALA A 10 -30.12 17.75 6.58
N PRO A 11 -31.40 17.62 6.98
CA PRO A 11 -31.92 16.38 7.53
C PRO A 11 -31.99 15.31 6.43
N ASP A 12 -31.72 14.07 6.82
CA ASP A 12 -31.86 12.85 6.01
C ASP A 12 -30.97 12.74 4.77
N LEU A 13 -29.88 11.99 4.92
CA LEU A 13 -29.06 11.49 3.81
C LEU A 13 -29.73 10.30 3.11
N ILE A 14 -29.76 10.31 1.79
CA ILE A 14 -30.38 9.25 0.98
C ILE A 14 -29.30 8.23 0.58
N THR A 15 -29.57 6.93 0.76
CA THR A 15 -28.67 5.87 0.31
C THR A 15 -29.00 5.40 -1.11
N ASP A 16 -27.98 5.08 -1.90
CA ASP A 16 -28.12 4.53 -3.25
C ASP A 16 -28.18 2.99 -3.31
N GLY A 17 -28.20 2.32 -2.14
CA GLY A 17 -28.23 0.85 -2.04
C GLY A 17 -26.86 0.18 -2.25
N GLN A 18 -25.82 0.92 -2.65
CA GLN A 18 -24.43 0.46 -2.70
C GLN A 18 -23.63 0.89 -1.45
N GLY A 19 -24.30 1.58 -0.52
CA GLY A 19 -23.69 2.11 0.70
C GLY A 19 -23.25 3.56 0.55
N HIS A 20 -23.38 4.19 -0.62
CA HIS A 20 -23.10 5.61 -0.75
C HIS A 20 -24.30 6.42 -0.29
N PHE A 21 -24.03 7.52 0.39
CA PHE A 21 -25.04 8.49 0.76
C PHE A 21 -24.94 9.71 -0.15
N HIS A 22 -26.07 10.24 -0.59
CA HIS A 22 -26.15 11.51 -1.28
C HIS A 22 -27.08 12.47 -0.55
N CYS A 23 -26.77 13.75 -0.64
CA CYS A 23 -27.61 14.82 -0.11
C CYS A 23 -28.28 15.57 -1.26
N ASP A 24 -29.60 15.53 -1.34
CA ASP A 24 -30.38 16.26 -2.37
C ASP A 24 -30.29 17.79 -2.23
N PHE A 25 -29.91 18.30 -1.05
CA PHE A 25 -29.83 19.73 -0.81
C PHE A 25 -28.53 20.36 -1.32
N CYS A 26 -27.38 19.73 -1.06
CA CYS A 26 -26.07 20.28 -1.42
C CYS A 26 -25.32 19.46 -2.47
N GLY A 27 -25.82 18.28 -2.85
CA GLY A 27 -25.20 17.38 -3.81
C GLY A 27 -23.96 16.65 -3.28
N THR A 28 -23.70 16.67 -1.97
CA THR A 28 -22.56 15.94 -1.39
C THR A 28 -22.79 14.43 -1.50
N HIS A 29 -21.80 13.72 -2.05
CA HIS A 29 -21.73 12.26 -2.03
C HIS A 29 -20.76 11.81 -0.93
N LEU A 30 -21.26 11.05 0.03
CA LEU A 30 -20.48 10.37 1.05
C LEU A 30 -20.35 8.92 0.62
N VAL A 31 -19.15 8.58 0.19
CA VAL A 31 -18.77 7.22 -0.11
C VAL A 31 -18.46 6.53 1.23
N THR A 32 -18.94 5.32 1.44
CA THR A 32 -18.53 4.45 2.57
C THR A 32 -17.78 3.23 2.02
N ASP A 33 -16.79 3.49 1.19
CA ASP A 33 -15.97 2.46 0.59
C ASP A 33 -14.95 1.96 1.62
N ARG A 34 -14.69 0.66 1.60
CA ARG A 34 -13.62 0.09 2.42
C ARG A 34 -12.26 0.38 1.78
N THR A 35 -11.25 0.62 2.59
CA THR A 35 -9.86 0.77 2.15
C THR A 35 -9.07 -0.50 2.39
N GLU A 36 -8.36 -0.99 1.37
CA GLU A 36 -7.51 -2.17 1.51
C GLU A 36 -6.16 -1.78 2.13
N CYS A 37 -5.72 -2.52 3.14
CA CYS A 37 -4.43 -2.30 3.79
C CYS A 37 -3.29 -2.67 2.83
N PRO A 38 -2.35 -1.76 2.52
CA PRO A 38 -1.25 -2.04 1.59
C PRO A 38 -0.22 -3.04 2.13
N ALA A 39 -0.24 -3.32 3.44
CA ALA A 39 0.69 -4.25 4.07
C ALA A 39 0.15 -5.69 4.12
N CYS A 40 -1.14 -5.87 4.46
CA CYS A 40 -1.72 -7.19 4.70
C CYS A 40 -2.93 -7.54 3.82
N GLY A 41 -3.50 -6.60 3.07
CA GLY A 41 -4.69 -6.82 2.23
C GLY A 41 -6.03 -6.78 2.97
N GLU A 42 -6.03 -6.47 4.27
CA GLU A 42 -7.28 -6.38 5.05
C GLU A 42 -8.15 -5.21 4.57
N LEU A 43 -9.47 -5.41 4.47
CA LEU A 43 -10.42 -4.33 4.18
C LEU A 43 -10.82 -3.61 5.47
N ASN A 44 -10.48 -2.33 5.56
CA ASN A 44 -10.74 -1.46 6.71
C ASN A 44 -11.80 -0.41 6.34
N ASP A 45 -12.44 0.16 7.36
CA ASP A 45 -13.42 1.23 7.14
C ASP A 45 -12.78 2.49 6.54
N GLN A 46 -13.56 3.24 5.77
CA GLN A 46 -13.11 4.53 5.25
C GLN A 46 -12.81 5.48 6.40
N GLY A 47 -11.58 5.99 6.46
CA GLY A 47 -11.14 6.87 7.54
C GLY A 47 -10.55 6.16 8.76
N ALA A 48 -10.41 4.83 8.73
CA ALA A 48 -9.56 4.14 9.70
C ALA A 48 -8.11 4.65 9.56
N ASP A 49 -7.52 5.14 10.66
CA ASP A 49 -6.13 5.61 10.67
C ASP A 49 -5.13 4.45 10.69
N ILE A 50 -5.53 3.31 11.24
CA ILE A 50 -4.68 2.16 11.49
C ILE A 50 -5.41 0.88 11.08
N CYS A 51 -4.70 -0.07 10.47
CA CYS A 51 -5.24 -1.36 10.11
C CYS A 51 -5.63 -2.19 11.34
N SER A 52 -6.86 -2.74 11.32
CA SER A 52 -7.38 -3.59 12.38
C SER A 52 -6.63 -4.92 12.54
N ASN A 53 -5.99 -5.40 11.47
CA ASN A 53 -5.29 -6.69 11.46
C ASN A 53 -3.78 -6.55 11.77
N CYS A 54 -3.06 -5.69 11.03
CA CYS A 54 -1.60 -5.61 11.13
C CYS A 54 -1.08 -4.32 11.80
N SER A 55 -1.98 -3.43 12.23
CA SER A 55 -1.65 -2.15 12.85
C SER A 55 -0.84 -1.19 11.95
N GLU A 56 -0.80 -1.41 10.64
CA GLU A 56 -0.15 -0.51 9.70
C GLU A 56 -0.98 0.78 9.53
N PRO A 57 -0.35 1.97 9.48
CA PRO A 57 -1.06 3.22 9.19
C PRO A 57 -1.69 3.19 7.79
N LEU A 58 -2.96 3.61 7.70
CA LEU A 58 -3.73 3.60 6.45
C LEU A 58 -3.84 4.97 5.78
N SER A 59 -3.50 6.05 6.50
CA SER A 59 -3.49 7.41 5.97
C SER A 59 -2.07 8.00 5.99
N ILE A 60 -1.82 9.00 5.14
CA ILE A 60 -0.54 9.75 5.14
C ILE A 60 -0.35 10.45 6.50
N VAL A 61 -1.43 10.99 7.06
CA VAL A 61 -1.41 11.67 8.36
C VAL A 61 -1.06 10.67 9.47
N ALA A 62 -1.73 9.52 9.53
CA ALA A 62 -1.42 8.45 10.48
C ALA A 62 0.02 7.95 10.32
N SER A 63 0.51 7.83 9.09
CA SER A 63 1.91 7.46 8.81
C SER A 63 2.92 8.49 9.32
N VAL A 64 2.61 9.79 9.24
CA VAL A 64 3.49 10.85 9.75
C VAL A 64 3.51 10.87 11.29
N ILE A 65 2.34 10.67 11.91
CA ILE A 65 2.22 10.56 13.38
C ILE A 65 2.96 9.33 13.89
N ASP A 66 2.77 8.17 13.25
CA ASP A 66 3.44 6.92 13.62
C ASP A 66 4.97 7.03 13.55
N ARG A 67 5.51 7.72 12.53
CA ARG A 67 6.96 7.98 12.41
C ARG A 67 7.56 8.79 13.56
N GLN A 68 6.74 9.57 14.27
CA GLN A 68 7.17 10.32 15.46
C GLN A 68 7.07 9.48 16.74
N GLY A 69 6.28 8.40 16.71
CA GLY A 69 6.29 7.35 17.71
C GLY A 69 7.54 6.49 17.57
N THR A 70 8.01 5.90 18.66
CA THR A 70 9.12 4.93 18.73
C THR A 70 8.87 3.62 17.96
N THR A 71 7.83 3.55 17.13
CA THR A 71 7.47 2.41 16.30
C THR A 71 8.38 2.37 15.08
N GLY A 72 9.22 1.34 15.03
CA GLY A 72 10.19 1.16 13.97
C GLY A 72 9.57 1.10 12.57
N ARG A 73 10.42 1.26 11.56
CA ARG A 73 10.09 1.35 10.12
C ARG A 73 8.85 0.54 9.65
N PRO A 74 7.96 1.13 8.79
CA PRO A 74 6.75 0.51 8.23
C PRO A 74 6.93 -0.93 7.75
N LEU A 75 5.96 -1.82 8.00
CA LEU A 75 6.11 -3.25 7.73
C LEU A 75 6.21 -3.55 6.23
N TRP A 76 5.53 -2.78 5.38
CA TRP A 76 5.62 -2.93 3.93
C TRP A 76 7.05 -2.67 3.42
N ILE A 77 7.77 -1.71 3.99
CA ILE A 77 9.18 -1.45 3.62
C ILE A 77 10.08 -2.62 4.04
N ARG A 78 9.77 -3.29 5.16
CA ARG A 78 10.51 -4.48 5.59
C ARG A 78 10.32 -5.62 4.59
N ARG A 79 9.08 -5.88 4.18
CA ARG A 79 8.75 -6.90 3.16
C ARG A 79 9.37 -6.60 1.79
N LEU A 80 9.35 -5.34 1.36
CA LEU A 80 9.97 -4.97 0.08
C LEU A 80 11.50 -5.24 0.08
N ARG A 81 12.17 -5.02 1.21
CA ARG A 81 13.62 -5.26 1.33
C ARG A 81 14.01 -6.72 1.27
N SER A 82 13.19 -7.63 1.80
CA SER A 82 13.47 -9.07 1.67
C SER A 82 13.38 -9.50 0.20
N GLN A 83 12.35 -9.03 -0.53
CA GLN A 83 12.21 -9.29 -1.96
C GLN A 83 13.39 -8.75 -2.79
N VAL A 84 13.93 -7.58 -2.42
CA VAL A 84 15.11 -7.00 -3.08
C VAL A 84 16.38 -7.82 -2.83
N ALA A 85 16.53 -8.48 -1.68
CA ALA A 85 17.68 -9.33 -1.41
C ALA A 85 17.70 -10.54 -2.36
N ASP A 86 16.55 -11.21 -2.52
CA ASP A 86 16.38 -12.34 -3.42
C ASP A 86 16.66 -11.94 -4.88
N LEU A 87 16.14 -10.78 -5.29
CA LEU A 87 16.40 -10.23 -6.63
C LEU A 87 17.89 -10.00 -6.86
N LYS A 88 18.59 -9.35 -5.93
CA LYS A 88 20.04 -9.13 -6.03
C LYS A 88 20.83 -10.41 -6.13
N GLU A 89 20.45 -11.45 -5.39
CA GLU A 89 21.12 -12.75 -5.49
C GLU A 89 20.95 -13.37 -6.88
N SER A 90 19.71 -13.36 -7.40
CA SER A 90 19.43 -13.89 -8.74
C SER A 90 20.18 -13.13 -9.85
N GLU A 91 20.24 -11.80 -9.75
CA GLU A 91 20.98 -10.96 -10.71
C GLU A 91 22.49 -11.18 -10.61
N ALA A 92 23.03 -11.34 -9.40
CA ALA A 92 24.44 -11.63 -9.19
C ALA A 92 24.84 -12.97 -9.81
N ARG A 93 24.01 -14.01 -9.63
CA ARG A 93 24.21 -15.33 -10.25
C ARG A 93 24.18 -15.22 -11.77
N ALA A 94 23.15 -14.60 -12.33
CA ALA A 94 23.05 -14.41 -13.78
C ALA A 94 24.20 -13.55 -14.35
N SER A 95 24.72 -12.60 -13.56
CA SER A 95 25.89 -11.80 -13.95
C SER A 95 27.17 -12.61 -13.91
N ALA A 96 27.35 -13.48 -12.92
CA ALA A 96 28.50 -14.37 -12.83
C ALA A 96 28.52 -15.34 -14.02
N ASP A 97 27.38 -15.95 -14.37
CA ASP A 97 27.27 -16.87 -15.51
C ASP A 97 27.63 -16.18 -16.84
N ARG A 98 27.11 -14.95 -17.05
CA ARG A 98 27.45 -14.14 -18.23
C ARG A 98 28.94 -13.81 -18.28
N PHE A 99 29.53 -13.47 -17.15
CA PHE A 99 30.95 -13.14 -17.07
C PHE A 99 31.82 -14.37 -17.34
N GLU A 100 31.50 -15.52 -16.75
CA GLU A 100 32.19 -16.78 -16.98
C GLU A 100 32.15 -17.17 -18.46
N HIS A 101 30.98 -17.05 -19.11
CA HIS A 101 30.85 -17.32 -20.54
C HIS A 101 31.76 -16.44 -21.41
N LEU A 102 31.87 -15.14 -21.09
CA LEU A 102 32.77 -14.22 -21.79
C LEU A 102 34.24 -14.58 -21.60
N MET A 103 34.62 -14.97 -20.38
CA MET A 103 35.99 -15.40 -20.06
C MET A 103 36.37 -16.69 -20.79
N ASP A 104 35.43 -17.61 -20.94
CA ASP A 104 35.61 -18.83 -21.71
C ASP A 104 35.85 -18.55 -23.20
N ILE A 105 35.09 -17.60 -23.78
CA ILE A 105 35.30 -17.14 -25.16
C ILE A 105 36.71 -16.55 -25.29
N ASP A 106 37.12 -15.70 -24.36
CA ASP A 106 38.43 -15.05 -24.41
C ASP A 106 39.58 -16.06 -24.30
N ARG A 107 39.48 -17.04 -23.39
CA ARG A 107 40.46 -18.12 -23.25
C ARG A 107 40.63 -18.90 -24.55
N ARG A 108 39.54 -19.20 -25.25
CA ARG A 108 39.59 -19.88 -26.56
C ARG A 108 40.28 -19.05 -27.64
N ARG A 109 40.10 -17.71 -27.62
CA ARG A 109 40.78 -16.79 -28.54
C ARG A 109 42.28 -16.74 -28.30
N GLN A 110 42.71 -16.81 -27.04
CA GLN A 110 44.13 -16.74 -26.69
C GLN A 110 44.90 -18.05 -26.98
N SER A 111 44.21 -19.18 -27.07
CA SER A 111 44.79 -20.50 -27.34
C SER A 111 44.85 -20.90 -28.83
N ALA A 112 44.31 -20.05 -29.72
CA ALA A 112 44.27 -20.24 -31.18
C ALA A 112 45.35 -19.38 -31.85
#